data_AF-A0A916WJ39-F1
#
_entry.id   AF-A0A916WJ39-F1
#
_cell.length_a   1.000
_cell.length_b   1.000
_cell.length_c   1.000
_cell.angle_alpha   90.00
_cell.angle_beta   90.00
_cell.angle_gamma   90.00
#
_symmetry.space_group_name_H-M   'P 1'
#
loop_
_entity.id
_entity.type
_entity.pdbx_description
1 polymer ?
#
loop_
_entity_poly.entity_id
_entity_poly.type
_entity_poly.pdbx_seq_one_letter_code
_entity_poly.pdbx_strand_id
1 'polypeptide(L)' 'MREPIVLTKHGRASVVVMPVDLYERMRSAQAPRRAFGPGEMPQDLADMFQAQLEQDSADYQASKND' A
#
# COMPACT_ATOMS: atom_id res chain seq x y z
N MET A 1 -9.87 17.05 -13.40
CA MET A 1 -8.68 16.19 -13.19
C MET A 1 -8.14 15.81 -14.56
N ARG A 2 -6.81 15.75 -14.75
CA ARG A 2 -6.20 15.29 -16.01
C ARG A 2 -5.96 13.80 -15.87
N GLU A 3 -6.69 12.99 -16.64
CA GLU A 3 -6.57 11.53 -16.60
C GLU A 3 -5.89 11.00 -17.87
N PRO A 4 -5.17 9.87 -17.78
CA PRO A 4 -4.48 9.31 -18.92
C PRO A 4 -5.46 8.75 -19.98
N ILE A 5 -5.15 8.94 -21.27
CA ILE A 5 -5.98 8.45 -22.38
C ILE A 5 -5.45 7.10 -22.86
N VAL A 6 -6.31 6.08 -22.90
CA VAL A 6 -5.97 4.74 -23.39
C VAL A 6 -6.00 4.69 -24.91
N LEU A 7 -4.90 4.28 -25.53
CA LEU A 7 -4.83 3.98 -26.96
C LEU A 7 -5.10 2.49 -27.15
N THR A 8 -6.34 2.12 -27.42
CA THR A 8 -6.68 0.72 -27.70
C THR A 8 -6.35 0.36 -29.15
N LYS A 9 -5.44 -0.59 -29.34
CA LYS A 9 -5.38 -1.42 -30.55
C LYS A 9 -5.41 -2.87 -30.11
N HIS A 10 -6.49 -3.59 -30.47
CA HIS A 10 -6.69 -4.98 -30.08
C HIS A 10 -5.47 -5.86 -30.44
N GLY A 11 -4.99 -6.64 -29.46
CA GLY A 11 -3.91 -7.62 -29.62
C GLY A 11 -2.49 -7.12 -29.36
N ARG A 12 -2.28 -5.88 -28.91
CA ARG A 12 -0.97 -5.36 -28.47
C ARG A 12 -1.08 -4.74 -27.07
N ALA A 13 0.05 -4.57 -26.38
CA ALA A 13 0.10 -3.96 -25.06
C ALA A 13 -0.65 -2.62 -25.06
N SER A 14 -1.57 -2.42 -24.11
CA SER A 14 -2.32 -1.18 -23.96
C SER A 14 -1.35 -0.04 -23.65
N VAL A 15 -1.27 0.96 -24.54
CA VAL A 15 -0.45 2.16 -24.33
C VAL A 15 -1.35 3.29 -23.85
N VAL A 16 -0.79 4.14 -22.99
CA VAL A 16 -1.49 5.27 -22.39
C VAL A 16 -0.66 6.54 -22.58
N VAL A 17 -1.29 7.66 -22.93
CA VAL A 17 -0.64 8.98 -22.97
C VAL A 17 -0.85 9.70 -21.65
N MET A 18 0.24 10.11 -21.00
CA MET A 18 0.22 10.90 -19.77
C MET A 18 1.34 11.95 -19.76
N PRO A 19 1.22 13.03 -18.96
CA PRO A 19 2.30 14.00 -18.78
C PRO A 19 3.59 13.34 -18.27
N VAL A 20 4.75 13.77 -18.79
CA VAL A 20 6.05 13.21 -18.41
C VAL A 20 6.33 13.33 -16.92
N ASP A 21 5.97 14.46 -16.30
CA ASP A 21 6.16 14.66 -14.86
C ASP A 21 5.35 13.68 -14.00
N LEU A 22 4.16 13.28 -14.47
CA LEU A 22 3.32 12.30 -13.78
C LEU A 22 3.94 10.91 -13.89
N TYR A 23 4.43 10.55 -15.08
CA TYR A 23 5.15 9.30 -15.30
C TYR A 23 6.39 9.20 -14.40
N GLU A 24 7.23 10.24 -14.37
CA GLU A 24 8.45 10.22 -13.57
C GLU A 24 8.17 10.12 -12.06
N ARG A 25 7.11 10.78 -11.55
CA ARG A 25 6.68 10.62 -10.15
C ARG A 25 6.21 9.20 -9.83
N MET A 26 5.40 8.61 -10.71
CA MET A 26 4.92 7.23 -10.55
C MET A 26 6.07 6.22 -10.64
N ARG A 27 7.04 6.49 -11.52
CA ARG A 27 8.25 5.67 -11.69
C ARG A 27 9.20 5.79 -10.51
N SER A 28 9.40 7.00 -9.97
CA SER A 28 10.29 7.26 -8.83
C SER A 28 9.75 6.72 -7.52
N ALA A 29 8.42 6.55 -7.41
CA ALA A 29 7.79 5.82 -6.33
C ALA A 29 8.08 4.32 -6.48
N GLN A 30 9.34 3.93 -6.22
CA GLN A 30 9.72 2.53 -6.10
C GLN A 30 8.84 1.87 -5.04
N ALA A 31 7.95 0.99 -5.51
CA ALA A 31 7.09 0.09 -4.74
C ALA A 31 6.59 0.62 -3.38
N PRO A 32 5.44 1.31 -3.29
CA PRO A 32 4.82 1.64 -2.01
C PRO A 32 4.44 0.40 -1.17
N ARG A 33 4.43 -0.78 -1.81
CA ARG A 33 4.20 -2.08 -1.15
C ARG A 33 5.50 -2.86 -1.12
N ARG A 34 6.36 -2.52 -0.16
CA ARG A 34 7.50 -3.35 0.21
C ARG A 34 7.01 -4.44 1.17
N ALA A 35 7.27 -5.70 0.84
CA ALA A 35 7.12 -6.78 1.81
C ALA A 35 8.30 -6.72 2.80
N PHE A 36 8.01 -6.82 4.09
CA PHE A 36 9.03 -6.93 5.13
C PHE A 36 9.19 -8.39 5.51
N GLY A 37 10.42 -8.89 5.53
CA GLY A 37 10.74 -10.18 6.14
C GLY A 37 10.66 -10.14 7.67
N PRO A 38 10.80 -11.29 8.35
CA PRO A 38 10.91 -11.34 9.81
C PRO A 38 12.06 -10.45 10.30
N GLY A 39 11.76 -9.53 11.23
CA GLY A 39 12.75 -8.60 11.78
C GLY A 39 13.14 -7.42 10.86
N GLU A 40 12.57 -7.33 9.66
CA GLU A 40 12.81 -6.19 8.75
C GLU A 40 11.75 -5.10 8.84
N MET A 41 10.71 -5.30 9.66
CA MET A 41 9.66 -4.31 9.86
C MET A 41 10.24 -3.06 10.53
N PRO A 42 9.99 -1.86 9.97
CA PRO A 42 10.31 -0.59 10.62
C PRO A 42 9.70 -0.50 12.03
N GLN A 43 10.46 0.06 12.97
CA GLN A 43 10.07 0.10 14.38
C GLN A 43 8.77 0.87 14.61
N ASP A 44 8.57 1.98 13.90
CA ASP A 44 7.35 2.78 13.94
C ASP A 44 6.11 1.97 13.57
N LEU A 45 6.19 1.14 12.52
CA LEU A 45 5.11 0.23 12.15
C LEU A 45 4.91 -0.86 13.21
N ALA A 46 6.00 -1.44 13.73
CA ALA A 46 5.92 -2.46 14.77
C ALA A 46 5.21 -1.94 16.03
N ASP A 47 5.54 -0.73 16.47
CA ASP A 47 4.93 -0.08 17.64
C ASP A 47 3.43 0.16 17.42
N MET A 48 3.02 0.58 16.22
CA MET A 48 1.61 0.75 15.87
C MET A 48 0.83 -0.58 15.94
N PHE A 49 1.39 -1.65 15.38
CA PHE A 49 0.74 -2.97 15.43
C PHE A 49 0.67 -3.50 16.87
N GLN A 50 1.73 -3.34 17.64
CA GLN A 50 1.78 -3.80 19.04
C GLN A 50 0.68 -3.13 19.88
N ALA A 51 0.55 -1.80 19.78
CA ALA A 51 -0.47 -1.05 20.51
C ALA A 51 -1.90 -1.52 20.17
N GLN A 52 -2.18 -1.76 18.88
CA GLN A 52 -3.50 -2.23 18.46
C GLN A 52 -3.78 -3.67 18.94
N LEU A 53 -2.78 -4.55 18.86
CA LEU A 53 -2.93 -5.94 19.30
C LEU A 53 -3.20 -6.04 20.81
N GLU A 54 -2.58 -5.18 21.61
CA GLU A 54 -2.85 -5.08 23.05
C GLU A 54 -4.30 -4.68 23.33
N GLN A 55 -4.81 -3.67 22.61
CA GLN A 55 -6.20 -3.24 22.70
C GLN A 55 -7.17 -4.37 22.29
N ASP A 56 -6.93 -4.98 21.13
CA ASP A 56 -7.78 -6.07 20.61
C ASP A 56 -7.79 -7.27 21.57
N SER A 57 -6.66 -7.56 22.21
CA SER A 57 -6.57 -8.64 23.21
C SER A 57 -7.39 -8.33 24.46
N ALA A 58 -7.33 -7.09 24.95
CA ALA A 58 -8.10 -6.65 26.10
C ALA A 58 -9.61 -6.71 25.82
N ASP A 59 -10.03 -6.21 24.66
CA ASP A 59 -11.43 -6.24 24.22
C ASP A 59 -11.94 -7.69 24.09
N TYR A 60 -11.14 -8.57 23.50
CA TYR A 60 -11.46 -10.00 23.40
C TYR A 60 -11.63 -10.65 24.78
N GLN A 61 -10.72 -10.37 25.72
CA GLN A 61 -10.81 -10.92 27.08
C GLN A 61 -12.03 -10.39 27.83
N ALA A 62 -12.34 -9.11 27.70
CA ALA A 62 -13.53 -8.50 28.30
C ALA A 62 -14.81 -9.17 27.77
N SER A 63 -14.90 -9.39 26.46
CA SER A 63 -16.07 -10.03 25.83
C SER A 63 -16.30 -11.49 26.26
N LYS A 64 -15.29 -12.16 26.83
CA LYS A 64 -15.38 -13.54 27.30
C LYS A 64 -15.78 -13.63 28.78
N ASN A 65 -15.67 -12.53 29.52
CA ASN A 65 -15.96 -12.46 30.96
C ASN A 65 -17.38 -11.92 31.26
N ASP A 66 -18.12 -11.49 30.23
CA ASP A 66 -19.57 -11.20 30.25
C ASP A 66 -20.39 -12.44 29.85
#